data_AF-A0A3M1ZYW0-F1
#
_entry.id   AF-A0A3M1ZYW0-F1
#
_cell.length_a   1.000
_cell.length_b   1.000
_cell.length_c   1.000
_cell.angle_alpha   90.00
_cell.angle_beta   90.00
_cell.angle_gamma   90.00
#
_symmetry.space_group_name_H-M   'P 1'
#
loop_
_entity.id
_entity.type
_entity.pdbx_description
1 polymer ?
#
loop_
_entity_poly.entity_id
_entity_poly.type
_entity_poly.pdbx_seq_one_letter_code
_entity_poly.pdbx_strand_id
1 'polypeptide(L)'
;MSLRANIDHLAHAPGIDAALVMAPGAEALFRGAERWREVLMAAVELQHMTAEPIVRFLTGGRTIMVQSEGRETAAVVLPTGHPAAKSVRRMIRRLARRVRKPLARAEPATRSEEVAPTTDPGYRSAFPARNPEGDVRVTPANPRPLY
;
A
#
# COMPACT_ATOMS: atom_id res chain seq x y z
N MET A 1 6.84 9.71 -17.65
CA MET A 1 6.76 9.14 -16.28
C MET A 1 6.09 7.79 -16.40
N SER A 2 6.62 6.75 -15.75
CA SER A 2 6.24 5.34 -16.01
C SER A 2 5.96 4.60 -14.70
N LEU A 3 4.90 3.80 -14.69
CA LEU A 3 4.55 2.83 -13.67
C LEU A 3 5.67 1.81 -13.45
N ARG A 4 6.40 1.44 -14.51
CA ARG A 4 7.55 0.51 -14.43
C ARG A 4 8.61 1.02 -13.47
N ALA A 5 8.91 2.33 -13.50
CA ALA A 5 9.90 2.95 -12.60
C ALA A 5 9.49 2.89 -11.12
N ASN A 6 8.22 2.59 -10.85
CA ASN A 6 7.63 2.55 -9.52
C ASN A 6 7.24 1.13 -9.06
N ILE A 7 7.60 0.09 -9.81
CA ILE A 7 7.16 -1.28 -9.49
C ILE A 7 7.56 -1.71 -8.08
N ASP A 8 8.73 -1.28 -7.60
CA ASP A 8 9.20 -1.66 -6.26
C ASP A 8 8.29 -1.08 -5.17
N HIS A 9 7.74 0.14 -5.36
CA HIS A 9 6.76 0.71 -4.44
C HIS A 9 5.45 -0.07 -4.40
N LEU A 10 5.06 -0.68 -5.53
CA LEU A 10 3.88 -1.51 -5.61
C LEU A 10 4.13 -2.87 -4.97
N ALA A 11 5.25 -3.52 -5.29
CA ALA A 11 5.59 -4.86 -4.80
C ALA A 11 5.84 -4.91 -3.29
N HIS A 12 6.40 -3.85 -2.70
CA HIS A 12 6.66 -3.77 -1.26
C HIS A 12 5.47 -3.24 -0.45
N ALA A 13 4.33 -2.94 -1.08
CA ALA A 13 3.17 -2.48 -0.30
C ALA A 13 2.60 -3.63 0.56
N PRO A 14 2.12 -3.35 1.79
CA PRO A 14 1.61 -4.39 2.67
C PRO A 14 0.50 -5.24 2.04
N GLY A 15 0.69 -6.56 2.09
CA GLY A 15 -0.26 -7.56 1.59
C GLY A 15 -0.26 -7.76 0.07
N ILE A 16 0.76 -7.25 -0.63
CA ILE A 16 1.01 -7.62 -2.03
C ILE A 16 1.99 -8.80 -2.07
N ASP A 17 1.60 -9.85 -2.78
CA ASP A 17 2.43 -11.04 -2.98
C ASP A 17 3.36 -10.92 -4.19
N ALA A 18 2.87 -10.27 -5.24
CA ALA A 18 3.59 -10.05 -6.48
C ALA A 18 2.97 -8.91 -7.28
N ALA A 19 3.79 -8.26 -8.11
CA ALA A 19 3.39 -7.23 -9.05
C ALA A 19 4.11 -7.43 -10.38
N LEU A 20 3.39 -7.17 -11.47
CA LEU A 20 3.87 -7.20 -12.85
C LEU A 20 3.49 -5.88 -13.52
N VAL A 21 4.39 -5.30 -14.31
CA VAL A 21 4.10 -4.14 -15.16
C VAL A 21 4.55 -4.43 -16.58
N MET A 22 3.60 -4.38 -17.51
CA MET A 22 3.85 -4.48 -18.96
C MET A 22 3.75 -3.09 -19.59
N ALA A 23 4.64 -2.82 -20.54
CA ALA A 23 4.58 -1.63 -21.39
C ALA A 23 4.87 -2.04 -22.84
N PRO A 24 4.36 -1.31 -23.85
CA PRO A 24 4.56 -1.64 -25.24
C PRO A 24 6.04 -1.53 -25.61
N GLY A 25 6.58 -2.56 -26.26
CA GLY A 25 7.99 -2.59 -26.70
C GLY A 25 9.01 -2.76 -25.57
N ALA A 26 8.58 -3.12 -24.35
CA ALA A 26 9.48 -3.38 -23.23
C ALA A 26 9.18 -4.75 -22.61
N GLU A 27 10.23 -5.42 -22.11
CA GLU A 27 10.08 -6.67 -21.37
C GLU A 27 9.20 -6.48 -20.13
N ALA A 28 8.42 -7.51 -19.78
CA ALA A 28 7.57 -7.48 -18.61
C ALA A 28 8.42 -7.35 -17.33
N LEU A 29 8.13 -6.34 -16.51
CA LEU A 29 8.85 -6.11 -15.27
C LEU A 29 8.09 -6.77 -14.12
N PHE A 30 8.71 -7.71 -13.43
CA PHE A 30 8.10 -8.49 -12.35
C PHE A 30 8.82 -8.30 -11.03
N ARG A 31 8.08 -8.31 -9.92
CA ARG A 31 8.59 -8.31 -8.55
C ARG A 31 7.68 -9.15 -7.65
N GLY A 32 8.26 -9.80 -6.64
CA GLY A 32 7.54 -10.58 -5.63
C GLY A 32 7.73 -12.08 -5.81
N ALA A 33 6.76 -12.87 -5.34
CA ALA A 33 6.91 -14.32 -5.29
C ALA A 33 6.76 -14.98 -6.68
N GLU A 34 7.83 -15.63 -7.13
CA GLU A 34 8.02 -16.16 -8.50
C GLU A 34 6.87 -17.04 -9.02
N ARG A 35 6.22 -17.82 -8.14
CA ARG A 35 5.06 -18.66 -8.49
C ARG A 35 3.90 -17.89 -9.15
N TRP A 36 3.85 -16.56 -9.00
CA TRP A 36 2.81 -15.72 -9.57
C TRP A 36 3.16 -15.14 -10.94
N ARG A 37 4.40 -15.28 -11.42
CA ARG A 37 4.82 -14.66 -12.68
C ARG A 37 3.93 -15.06 -13.85
N GLU A 38 3.88 -16.36 -14.14
CA GLU A 38 3.09 -16.90 -15.26
C GLU A 38 1.60 -16.57 -15.13
N VAL A 39 1.07 -16.65 -13.90
CA VAL A 39 -0.32 -16.32 -13.60
C VAL A 39 -0.61 -14.84 -13.89
N LEU A 40 0.30 -13.94 -13.52
CA LEU A 40 0.15 -12.51 -13.78
C LEU A 40 0.27 -12.19 -15.27
N MET A 41 1.16 -12.86 -16.01
CA MET A 41 1.27 -12.69 -17.46
C MET A 41 -0.02 -13.11 -18.15
N ALA A 42 -0.52 -14.31 -17.87
CA ALA A 42 -1.79 -14.80 -18.41
C ALA A 42 -2.97 -13.89 -18.04
N ALA A 43 -3.01 -13.35 -16.81
CA ALA A 43 -4.06 -12.42 -16.39
C ALA A 43 -4.05 -11.11 -17.20
N VAL A 44 -2.87 -10.60 -17.58
CA VAL A 44 -2.74 -9.42 -18.46
C VAL A 44 -3.22 -9.76 -19.88
N GLU A 45 -2.85 -10.91 -20.42
CA GLU A 45 -3.32 -11.35 -21.74
C GLU A 45 -4.85 -11.47 -21.78
N LEU A 46 -5.44 -12.09 -20.76
CA LEU A 46 -6.89 -12.18 -20.62
C LEU A 46 -7.53 -10.78 -20.55
N GLN A 47 -6.94 -9.85 -19.79
CA GLN A 47 -7.46 -8.48 -19.73
C GLN A 47 -7.42 -7.79 -21.09
N HIS A 48 -6.37 -7.96 -21.88
CA HIS A 48 -6.31 -7.41 -23.24
C HIS A 48 -7.42 -7.94 -24.16
N MET A 49 -7.94 -9.14 -23.91
CA MET A 49 -9.09 -9.69 -24.65
C MET A 49 -10.44 -9.07 -24.25
N THR A 50 -10.54 -8.51 -23.03
CA THR A 50 -11.82 -8.00 -22.50
C THR A 50 -12.15 -6.55 -22.89
N ALA A 51 -11.20 -5.79 -23.42
CA ALA A 51 -11.27 -4.34 -23.63
C ALA A 51 -11.58 -3.50 -22.35
N GLU A 52 -11.68 -4.13 -21.18
CA GLU A 52 -11.95 -3.45 -19.92
C GLU A 52 -10.64 -2.92 -19.31
N PRO A 53 -10.60 -1.65 -18.86
CA PRO A 53 -9.38 -1.07 -18.31
C PRO A 53 -9.01 -1.67 -16.95
N ILE A 54 -9.94 -2.35 -16.28
CA ILE A 54 -9.73 -2.98 -14.98
C ILE A 54 -10.44 -4.33 -14.97
N VAL A 55 -9.69 -5.39 -14.74
CA VAL A 55 -10.22 -6.74 -14.57
C VAL A 55 -9.74 -7.31 -13.24
N ARG A 56 -10.63 -8.04 -12.57
CA ARG A 56 -10.29 -8.75 -11.33
C ARG A 56 -10.53 -10.24 -11.53
N PHE A 57 -9.51 -11.03 -11.27
CA PHE A 57 -9.61 -12.48 -11.19
C PHE A 57 -9.58 -12.92 -9.73
N LEU A 58 -10.38 -13.94 -9.42
CA LEU A 58 -10.36 -14.62 -8.13
C LEU A 58 -9.82 -16.02 -8.36
N THR A 59 -8.80 -16.40 -7.61
CA THR A 59 -8.20 -17.74 -7.69
C THR A 59 -7.94 -18.26 -6.27
N GLY A 60 -8.77 -19.20 -5.83
CA GLY A 60 -8.78 -19.67 -4.45
C GLY A 60 -8.91 -18.51 -3.46
N GLY A 61 -7.96 -18.41 -2.52
CA GLY A 61 -7.90 -17.34 -1.51
C GLY A 61 -7.14 -16.08 -1.95
N ARG A 62 -6.91 -15.88 -3.24
CA ARG A 62 -6.14 -14.76 -3.80
C ARG A 62 -6.95 -13.99 -4.82
N THR A 63 -6.75 -12.68 -4.81
CA THR A 63 -7.31 -11.75 -5.77
C THR A 63 -6.19 -11.23 -6.66
N ILE A 64 -6.38 -11.34 -7.97
CA ILE A 64 -5.52 -10.74 -8.97
C ILE A 64 -6.25 -9.51 -9.52
N MET A 65 -5.59 -8.37 -9.49
CA MET A 65 -6.11 -7.13 -10.04
C MET A 65 -5.23 -6.69 -11.20
N VAL A 66 -5.83 -6.59 -12.38
CA VAL A 66 -5.20 -6.07 -13.58
C VAL A 66 -5.81 -4.72 -13.88
N GLN A 67 -4.96 -3.73 -14.15
CA GLN A 67 -5.38 -2.38 -14.48
C GLN A 67 -4.45 -1.77 -15.52
N SER A 68 -5.03 -1.30 -16.63
CA SER A 68 -4.35 -0.45 -17.59
C SER A 68 -4.41 1.01 -17.16
N GLU A 69 -3.29 1.72 -17.28
CA GLU A 69 -3.20 3.17 -17.09
C GLU A 69 -2.34 3.75 -18.21
N GLY A 70 -2.98 4.49 -19.11
CA GLY A 70 -2.33 4.99 -20.33
C GLY A 70 -1.92 3.82 -21.23
N ARG A 71 -0.61 3.69 -21.46
CA ARG A 71 -0.06 2.59 -22.29
C ARG A 71 0.47 1.42 -21.47
N GLU A 72 0.47 1.51 -20.15
CA GLU A 72 1.05 0.49 -19.28
C GLU A 72 -0.04 -0.30 -18.59
N THR A 73 0.18 -1.61 -18.41
CA THR A 73 -0.73 -2.49 -17.67
C THR A 73 -0.03 -3.01 -16.44
N ALA A 74 -0.63 -2.78 -15.26
CA ALA A 74 -0.19 -3.35 -13.99
C ALA A 74 -1.05 -4.57 -13.65
N ALA A 75 -0.42 -5.61 -13.12
CA ALA A 75 -1.12 -6.72 -12.49
C ALA A 75 -0.56 -6.97 -11.10
N VAL A 76 -1.43 -7.19 -10.12
CA VAL A 76 -1.05 -7.33 -8.70
C VAL A 76 -1.81 -8.49 -8.08
N VAL A 77 -1.11 -9.31 -7.30
CA VAL A 77 -1.71 -10.37 -6.48
C VAL A 77 -1.69 -10.00 -5.01
N LEU A 78 -2.80 -10.27 -4.34
CA LEU A 78 -2.98 -10.07 -2.91
C LEU A 78 -3.97 -11.10 -2.34
N PRO A 79 -3.97 -11.37 -1.03
CA PRO A 79 -4.99 -12.20 -0.41
C PRO A 79 -6.39 -11.62 -0.64
N THR A 80 -7.37 -12.49 -0.89
CA THR A 80 -8.78 -12.06 -1.04
C THR A 80 -9.29 -11.48 0.28
N GLY A 81 -10.02 -10.37 0.20
CA GLY A 81 -10.48 -9.63 1.38
C GLY A 81 -9.40 -8.76 2.03
N HIS A 82 -8.16 -8.77 1.54
CA HIS A 82 -7.11 -7.93 2.13
C HIS A 82 -7.44 -6.43 1.96
N PRO A 83 -7.31 -5.61 3.03
CA PRO A 83 -7.67 -4.18 2.99
C PRO A 83 -6.94 -3.37 1.90
N ALA A 84 -5.74 -3.82 1.50
CA ALA A 84 -4.96 -3.19 0.43
C ALA A 84 -5.69 -3.20 -0.92
N ALA A 85 -6.63 -4.12 -1.18
CA ALA A 85 -7.37 -4.18 -2.45
C ALA A 85 -8.01 -2.83 -2.85
N LYS A 86 -8.47 -2.07 -1.86
CA LYS A 86 -9.04 -0.73 -2.06
C LYS A 86 -7.97 0.29 -2.46
N SER A 87 -6.78 0.22 -1.87
CA SER A 87 -5.68 1.15 -2.12
C SER A 87 -4.91 0.83 -3.41
N VAL A 88 -4.78 -0.45 -3.83
CA VAL A 88 -4.01 -0.87 -5.02
C VAL A 88 -4.38 -0.06 -6.25
N ARG A 89 -5.66 0.04 -6.59
CA ARG A 89 -6.13 0.84 -7.74
C ARG A 89 -5.64 2.28 -7.67
N ARG A 90 -5.77 2.89 -6.49
CA ARG A 90 -5.34 4.27 -6.26
C ARG A 90 -3.81 4.39 -6.32
N MET A 91 -3.07 3.37 -5.88
CA MET A 91 -1.61 3.33 -5.99
C MET A 91 -1.18 3.27 -7.46
N ILE A 92 -1.69 2.33 -8.24
CA ILE A 92 -1.36 2.18 -9.67
C ILE A 92 -1.55 3.50 -10.42
N ARG A 93 -2.72 4.15 -10.29
CA ARG A 93 -2.98 5.46 -10.92
C ARG A 93 -2.00 6.55 -10.50
N ARG A 94 -1.69 6.61 -9.20
CA ARG A 94 -0.76 7.62 -8.65
C ARG A 94 0.67 7.39 -9.13
N LEU A 95 1.10 6.14 -9.18
CA LEU A 95 2.44 5.74 -9.57
C LEU A 95 2.67 5.92 -11.07
N ALA A 96 1.66 5.70 -11.92
CA ALA A 96 1.78 6.01 -13.35
C ALA A 96 2.02 7.52 -13.61
N ARG A 97 1.39 8.40 -12.80
CA ARG A 97 1.45 9.85 -12.99
C ARG A 97 2.69 10.52 -12.39
N ARG A 98 3.27 9.95 -11.31
CA ARG A 98 4.41 10.54 -10.59
C ARG A 98 5.45 9.48 -10.24
N VAL A 99 6.67 9.64 -10.73
CA VAL A 99 7.82 8.82 -10.30
C VAL A 99 8.15 9.17 -8.85
N ARG A 100 8.17 8.16 -7.98
CA ARG A 100 8.56 8.30 -6.58
C ARG A 100 10.07 8.12 -6.48
N LYS A 101 10.68 8.73 -5.46
CA LYS A 101 12.10 8.47 -5.15
C LYS A 101 12.29 6.95 -4.94
N PRO A 102 13.40 6.36 -5.42
CA PRO A 102 13.70 4.95 -5.17
C PRO A 102 13.61 4.64 -3.67
N LEU A 103 13.05 3.47 -3.32
CA LEU A 103 13.13 2.98 -1.95
C LEU A 103 14.61 2.75 -1.65
N ALA A 104 15.19 3.52 -0.74
CA ALA A 104 16.55 3.27 -0.27
C ALA A 104 16.56 1.85 0.32
N ARG A 105 17.43 0.98 -0.20
CA ARG A 105 17.70 -0.31 0.42
C ARG A 105 18.22 0.01 1.82
N ALA A 106 17.46 -0.34 2.84
CA ALA A 106 17.93 -0.18 4.22
C ALA A 106 19.13 -1.11 4.39
N GLU A 107 20.33 -0.56 4.36
CA GLU A 107 21.50 -1.24 4.91
C GLU A 107 21.30 -1.34 6.43
N PRO A 108 21.60 -2.49 7.04
CA PRO A 108 21.50 -2.63 8.49
C PRO A 108 22.52 -1.67 9.13
N ALA A 109 22.01 -0.62 9.77
CA ALA A 109 22.84 0.28 10.55
C ALA A 109 23.50 -0.50 11.68
N THR A 110 24.82 -0.65 11.62
CA THR A 110 25.65 -1.07 12.74
C THR A 110 25.43 -0.07 13.87
N ARG A 111 24.70 -0.49 14.89
CA ARG A 111 24.40 0.29 16.09
C ARG A 111 25.67 0.34 16.95
N SER A 112 26.46 1.39 16.83
CA SER A 112 27.41 1.77 17.87
C SER A 112 26.63 2.51 18.96
N GLU A 113 26.30 1.82 20.05
CA GLU A 113 25.93 2.44 21.32
C GLU A 113 27.20 3.04 21.94
N GLU A 114 27.34 4.36 21.87
CA GLU A 114 28.25 5.09 22.75
C GLU A 114 27.40 5.77 23.84
N VAL A 115 27.39 5.13 24.99
CA VAL A 115 26.76 5.59 26.23
C VAL A 115 27.66 6.63 26.87
N ALA A 116 27.17 7.86 27.06
CA ALA A 116 27.77 8.83 27.96
C ALA A 116 26.78 9.17 29.08
N PRO A 117 27.14 9.01 30.37
CA PRO A 117 26.32 9.43 31.49
C PRO A 117 26.62 10.90 31.80
N THR A 118 25.59 11.75 31.83
CA THR A 118 25.71 13.08 32.44
C THR A 118 24.66 13.22 33.53
N THR A 119 25.14 13.09 34.76
CA THR A 119 24.51 13.50 36.00
C THR A 119 24.43 15.03 36.04
N ASP A 120 23.26 15.60 36.33
CA ASP A 120 23.21 16.82 37.15
C ASP A 120 21.90 16.90 37.95
N PRO A 121 21.94 17.24 39.25
CA PRO A 121 20.78 17.27 40.12
C PRO A 121 20.23 18.69 40.24
N GLY A 122 18.92 18.84 40.13
CA GLY A 122 18.22 20.02 40.64
C GLY A 122 17.38 20.75 39.61
N TYR A 123 16.11 20.34 39.51
CA TYR A 123 15.07 21.33 39.31
C TYR A 123 13.91 21.05 40.27
N ARG A 124 13.75 21.99 41.19
CA ARG A 124 12.71 22.03 42.22
C ARG A 124 11.34 22.24 41.57
N SER A 125 10.40 21.39 41.98
CA SER A 125 8.99 21.68 42.28
C SER A 125 8.49 23.11 42.02
N ALA A 126 7.52 23.23 41.10
CA ALA A 126 6.38 24.14 41.24
C ALA A 126 5.25 23.78 40.25
N PHE A 127 4.34 22.88 40.63
CA PHE A 127 3.00 22.82 40.04
C PHE A 127 1.97 22.77 41.16
N PRO A 128 1.13 23.82 41.34
CA PRO A 128 0.02 23.75 42.27
C PRO A 128 -1.19 23.04 41.63
N ALA A 129 -1.83 22.23 42.46
CA ALA A 129 -3.26 22.00 42.59
C ALA A 129 -4.11 21.64 41.34
N ARG A 130 -4.42 20.33 41.30
CA ARG A 130 -5.70 19.69 40.98
C ARG A 130 -6.93 20.56 41.26
N ASN A 131 -7.92 20.59 40.34
CA ASN A 131 -9.31 20.16 40.63
C ASN A 131 -10.21 20.11 39.37
N PRO A 132 -11.38 19.42 39.46
CA PRO A 132 -11.92 18.56 38.41
C PRO A 132 -13.24 19.10 37.78
N GLU A 133 -13.86 18.27 36.94
CA GLU A 133 -15.26 18.29 36.48
C GLU A 133 -15.58 19.05 35.19
N GLY A 134 -16.03 18.26 34.21
CA GLY A 134 -16.51 18.68 32.90
C GLY A 134 -17.07 17.47 32.16
N ASP A 135 -18.08 16.85 32.79
CA ASP A 135 -18.83 15.67 32.36
C ASP A 135 -19.47 15.89 30.97
N VAL A 136 -18.89 15.31 29.92
CA VAL A 136 -19.45 15.35 28.56
C VAL A 136 -20.55 14.30 28.46
N ARG A 137 -21.79 14.68 28.80
CA ARG A 137 -22.97 13.88 28.49
C ARG A 137 -23.26 13.93 26.99
N VAL A 138 -23.10 12.77 26.37
CA VAL A 138 -23.51 12.46 24.99
C VAL A 138 -25.04 12.37 24.94
N THR A 139 -25.67 13.21 24.11
CA THR A 139 -27.09 13.11 23.76
C THR A 139 -27.27 12.08 22.64
N PRO A 140 -28.05 10.99 22.79
CA PRO A 140 -28.44 10.18 21.65
C PRO A 140 -29.67 10.78 20.95
N ALA A 141 -29.56 10.92 19.64
CA ALA A 141 -30.61 11.40 18.75
C ALA A 141 -31.76 10.39 18.60
N ASN A 142 -32.97 10.95 18.55
CA ASN A 142 -34.28 10.34 18.41
C ASN A 142 -34.51 9.72 17.01
N PRO A 143 -34.97 8.45 16.87
CA PRO A 143 -35.50 7.95 15.60
C PRO A 143 -37.02 8.19 15.47
N ARG A 144 -37.41 8.84 14.38
CA ARG A 144 -38.80 9.06 13.94
C ARG A 144 -39.52 7.75 13.55
N PRO A 145 -40.87 7.72 13.56
CA PRO A 145 -41.67 6.52 13.37
C PRO A 145 -41.77 6.07 11.90
N LEU A 146 -41.95 4.77 11.73
CA LEU A 146 -42.25 4.08 10.47
C LEU A 146 -43.70 4.38 10.05
N TYR A 147 -43.89 4.69 8.77
CA TYR A 147 -45.12 4.42 8.03
C TYR A 147 -44.81 3.32 7.02
#